data_AF-A0A933KIB6-F1
#
_entry.id   AF-A0A933KIB6-F1
#
_cell.length_a   1.000
_cell.length_b   1.000
_cell.length_c   1.000
_cell.angle_alpha   90.00
_cell.angle_beta   90.00
_cell.angle_gamma   90.00
#
_symmetry.space_group_name_H-M   'P 1'
#
loop_
_entity.id
_entity.type
_entity.pdbx_description
1 polymer ?
#
loop_
_entity_poly.entity_id
_entity_poly.type
_entity_poly.pdbx_seq_one_letter_code
_entity_poly.pdbx_strand_id
1 'polypeptide(L)'
;TGALAAFQLTLWTYGRSRRAATGRLAWALAAGVALGFFATVRPLTALGMSLPLAGDALWLLASSPRDRTAWAGALVVGCAIGLAPLAVQNALVTGSPAVFPVSRHLDGSFRLGFGSGIVGNEHWPEKAVANFLGSYNSLQKYLFTWPVAALAPLMVRMTLGPALAAWELLAFSCAGGLSLLYGFHYYQDLCFGPRYIYETAGLWLALTAGACLFLARRVGAALGDVACGRGVVALALAGFTLAGGAFYGPRLVRGFSDDYWGVGPALVNAVEARSPDSPAVIVVGTELWNCAFPQQPVRLDAPVVYALEQPDIRALRAAFQGRIFWRARSLPGGRVELERL
;
A
#
# COMPACT_ATOMS: atom_id res chain seq x y z
N THR A 1 -2.54 -6.24 -3.04
CA THR A 1 -2.09 -7.43 -3.82
C THR A 1 -2.32 -7.26 -5.31
N GLY A 2 -3.51 -6.86 -5.78
CA GLY A 2 -3.76 -6.64 -7.22
C GLY A 2 -2.93 -5.52 -7.87
N ALA A 3 -2.69 -4.41 -7.16
CA ALA A 3 -1.95 -3.25 -7.68
C ALA A 3 -0.46 -3.57 -7.94
N LEU A 4 0.24 -4.11 -6.94
CA LEU A 4 1.61 -4.62 -7.06
C LEU A 4 1.76 -5.64 -8.21
N ALA A 5 0.85 -6.60 -8.33
CA ALA A 5 0.91 -7.61 -9.39
C ALA A 5 0.74 -6.98 -10.79
N ALA A 6 -0.20 -6.04 -10.94
CA ALA A 6 -0.38 -5.29 -12.17
C ALA A 6 0.86 -4.47 -12.54
N PHE A 7 1.50 -3.81 -11.57
CA PHE A 7 2.73 -3.07 -11.83
C PHE A 7 3.92 -3.97 -12.17
N GLN A 8 4.09 -5.10 -11.48
CA GLN A 8 5.13 -6.08 -11.82
C GLN A 8 4.95 -6.62 -13.25
N LEU A 9 3.70 -6.89 -13.65
CA LEU A 9 3.35 -7.26 -15.00
C LEU A 9 3.70 -6.14 -15.99
N THR A 10 3.39 -4.88 -15.68
CA THR A 10 3.79 -3.70 -16.46
C THR A 10 5.30 -3.64 -16.65
N LEU A 11 6.09 -3.75 -15.59
CA LEU A 11 7.55 -3.73 -15.69
C LEU A 11 8.11 -4.86 -16.53
N TRP A 12 7.58 -6.06 -16.34
CA TRP A 12 8.05 -7.25 -17.04
C TRP A 12 7.74 -7.18 -18.55
N THR A 13 6.49 -6.84 -18.90
CA THR A 13 6.05 -6.65 -20.29
C THR A 13 6.74 -5.44 -20.94
N TYR A 14 6.93 -4.35 -20.20
CA TYR A 14 7.68 -3.18 -20.66
C TYR A 14 9.13 -3.52 -20.98
N GLY A 15 9.84 -4.20 -20.07
CA GLY A 15 11.22 -4.66 -20.30
C GLY A 15 11.33 -5.62 -21.49
N ARG A 16 10.37 -6.53 -21.67
CA ARG A 16 10.25 -7.40 -22.86
C ARG A 16 10.06 -6.57 -24.14
N SER A 17 9.21 -5.54 -24.09
CA SER A 17 8.94 -4.66 -25.23
C SER A 17 10.15 -3.78 -25.60
N ARG A 18 10.97 -3.36 -24.63
CA ARG A 18 12.19 -2.56 -24.86
C ARG A 18 13.28 -3.31 -25.61
N ARG A 19 13.47 -4.59 -25.26
CA ARG A 19 14.56 -5.46 -25.77
C ARG A 19 14.26 -6.08 -27.13
N ALA A 20 12.99 -6.18 -27.53
CA ALA A 20 12.64 -6.63 -28.85
C ALA A 20 13.01 -5.54 -29.87
N ALA A 21 14.14 -5.71 -30.56
CA ALA A 21 14.45 -4.97 -31.77
C ALA A 21 13.31 -5.28 -32.76
N THR A 22 12.42 -4.31 -32.96
CA THR A 22 11.26 -4.32 -33.87
C THR A 22 10.30 -5.52 -33.77
N GLY A 23 9.02 -5.26 -33.48
CA GLY A 23 7.94 -6.17 -33.91
C GLY A 23 7.17 -6.99 -32.87
N ARG A 24 7.17 -6.62 -31.58
CA ARG A 24 6.15 -7.19 -30.65
C ARG A 24 5.33 -6.09 -30.00
N LEU A 25 4.55 -5.40 -30.83
CA LEU A 25 3.51 -4.45 -30.41
C LEU A 25 2.58 -5.06 -29.35
N ALA A 26 2.37 -6.37 -29.39
CA ALA A 26 1.63 -7.10 -28.37
C ALA A 26 2.20 -6.91 -26.94
N TRP A 27 3.52 -6.87 -26.76
CA TRP A 27 4.12 -6.63 -25.44
C TRP A 27 3.97 -5.17 -25.00
N ALA A 28 4.04 -4.22 -25.93
CA ALA A 28 3.79 -2.81 -25.64
C ALA A 28 2.30 -2.59 -25.28
N LEU A 29 1.40 -3.21 -26.03
CA LEU A 29 -0.04 -3.21 -25.76
C LEU A 29 -0.33 -3.83 -24.39
N ALA A 30 0.24 -5.00 -24.09
CA ALA A 30 0.08 -5.66 -22.79
C ALA A 30 0.64 -4.82 -21.63
N ALA A 31 1.80 -4.16 -21.83
CA ALA A 31 2.36 -3.22 -20.85
C ALA A 31 1.44 -2.04 -20.62
N GLY A 32 0.85 -1.50 -21.69
CA GLY A 32 -0.17 -0.46 -21.63
C GLY A 32 -1.39 -0.92 -20.84
N VAL A 33 -1.98 -2.06 -21.19
CA VAL A 33 -3.17 -2.60 -20.50
C VAL A 33 -2.90 -2.82 -19.03
N ALA A 34 -1.76 -3.42 -18.67
CA ALA A 34 -1.37 -3.63 -17.29
C ALA A 34 -1.17 -2.30 -16.53
N LEU A 35 -0.60 -1.28 -17.17
CA LEU A 35 -0.44 0.05 -16.60
C LEU A 35 -1.79 0.76 -16.39
N GLY A 36 -2.67 0.71 -17.39
CA GLY A 36 -4.01 1.27 -17.30
C GLY A 36 -4.83 0.60 -16.21
N PHE A 37 -4.79 -0.74 -16.14
CA PHE A 37 -5.43 -1.51 -15.08
C PHE A 37 -4.85 -1.16 -13.70
N PHE A 38 -3.53 -1.02 -13.57
CA PHE A 38 -2.90 -0.59 -12.33
C PHE A 38 -3.43 0.77 -11.84
N ALA A 39 -3.65 1.72 -12.77
CA ALA A 39 -4.24 3.01 -12.47
C ALA A 39 -5.70 2.93 -12.02
N THR A 40 -6.46 1.89 -12.40
CA THR A 40 -7.82 1.68 -11.87
C THR A 40 -7.85 1.31 -10.39
N VAL A 41 -6.80 0.65 -9.90
CA VAL A 41 -6.72 0.19 -8.50
C VAL A 41 -6.18 1.28 -7.60
N ARG A 42 -5.08 1.94 -8.02
CA ARG A 42 -4.45 3.03 -7.27
C ARG A 42 -3.89 4.09 -8.23
N PRO A 43 -4.68 5.10 -8.62
CA PRO A 43 -4.28 6.09 -9.62
C PRO A 43 -3.00 6.83 -9.26
N LEU A 44 -2.88 7.26 -8.00
CA LEU A 44 -1.69 7.99 -7.53
C LEU A 44 -0.45 7.09 -7.52
N THR A 45 -0.60 5.82 -7.12
CA THR A 45 0.52 4.87 -7.16
C THR A 45 0.97 4.59 -8.58
N ALA A 46 0.01 4.39 -9.49
CA ALA A 46 0.28 4.21 -10.91
C ALA A 46 1.06 5.37 -11.49
N LEU A 47 0.61 6.60 -11.25
CA LEU A 47 1.30 7.80 -11.70
C LEU A 47 2.75 7.86 -11.18
N GLY A 48 2.95 7.71 -9.87
CA GLY A 48 4.28 7.85 -9.25
C GLY A 48 5.28 6.81 -9.75
N MET A 49 4.83 5.57 -9.93
CA MET A 49 5.68 4.49 -10.42
C MET A 49 5.86 4.51 -11.94
N SER A 50 4.93 5.08 -12.71
CA SER A 50 5.02 5.12 -14.17
C SER A 50 5.75 6.33 -14.71
N LEU A 51 5.94 7.41 -13.94
CA LEU A 51 6.65 8.61 -14.40
C LEU A 51 8.06 8.31 -14.94
N PRO A 52 8.91 7.51 -14.25
CA PRO A 52 10.20 7.13 -14.81
C PRO A 52 10.10 6.25 -16.06
N LEU A 53 9.08 5.38 -16.14
CA LEU A 53 8.82 4.57 -17.33
C LEU A 53 8.40 5.44 -18.53
N ALA A 54 7.61 6.49 -18.27
CA ALA A 54 7.22 7.46 -19.28
C ALA A 54 8.44 8.27 -19.76
N GLY A 55 9.30 8.73 -18.84
CA GLY A 55 10.56 9.39 -19.19
C GLY A 55 11.47 8.52 -20.05
N ASP A 56 11.65 7.25 -19.68
CA ASP A 56 12.41 6.26 -20.45
C ASP A 56 11.77 5.97 -21.82
N ALA A 57 10.45 5.87 -21.90
CA ALA A 57 9.73 5.69 -23.15
C ALA A 57 9.86 6.89 -24.10
N LEU A 58 9.76 8.11 -23.56
CA LEU A 58 9.93 9.35 -24.32
C LEU A 58 11.38 9.50 -24.81
N TRP A 59 12.36 9.16 -23.97
CA TRP A 59 13.77 9.15 -24.36
C TRP A 59 14.05 8.16 -25.50
N LEU A 60 13.49 6.94 -25.44
CA LEU A 60 13.60 5.96 -26.52
C LEU A 60 12.92 6.44 -27.81
N LEU A 61 11.74 7.06 -27.70
CA LEU A 61 11.01 7.61 -28.85
C LEU A 61 11.79 8.78 -29.49
N ALA A 62 12.39 9.66 -28.69
CA ALA A 62 13.20 10.76 -29.18
C ALA A 62 14.50 10.28 -29.85
N SER A 63 15.08 9.20 -29.32
CA SER A 63 16.35 8.66 -29.82
C SER A 63 16.19 7.80 -31.08
N SER A 64 15.00 7.22 -31.32
CA SER A 64 14.73 6.36 -32.47
C SER A 64 13.26 6.44 -32.91
N PRO A 65 12.78 7.61 -33.37
CA PRO A 65 11.35 7.84 -33.58
C PRO A 65 10.73 6.89 -34.60
N ARG A 66 11.39 6.69 -35.75
CA ARG A 66 10.89 5.82 -36.83
C ARG A 66 10.60 4.39 -36.37
N ASP A 67 11.43 3.86 -35.49
CA ASP A 67 11.31 2.47 -35.01
C ASP A 67 10.38 2.34 -33.79
N ARG A 68 10.13 3.44 -33.07
CA ARG A 68 9.46 3.44 -31.77
C ARG A 68 8.07 4.06 -31.79
N THR A 69 7.64 4.76 -32.84
CA THR A 69 6.30 5.37 -32.92
C THR A 69 5.19 4.33 -32.78
N ALA A 70 5.24 3.22 -33.53
CA ALA A 70 4.22 2.17 -33.45
C ALA A 70 4.21 1.50 -32.06
N TRP A 71 5.39 1.31 -31.45
CA TRP A 71 5.53 0.79 -30.09
C TRP A 71 4.91 1.72 -29.05
N ALA A 72 5.19 3.02 -29.12
CA ALA A 72 4.61 4.02 -28.23
C ALA A 72 3.08 4.12 -28.41
N GLY A 73 2.61 4.08 -29.66
CA GLY A 73 1.19 4.03 -29.97
C GLY A 73 0.50 2.82 -29.35
N ALA A 74 1.08 1.62 -29.47
CA ALA A 74 0.56 0.42 -28.84
C ALA A 74 0.52 0.52 -27.30
N LEU A 75 1.54 1.13 -26.67
CA LEU A 75 1.56 1.39 -25.23
C LEU A 75 0.41 2.32 -24.80
N VAL A 76 0.20 3.41 -25.54
CA VAL A 76 -0.89 4.38 -25.26
C VAL A 76 -2.26 3.74 -25.45
N VAL A 77 -2.48 3.02 -26.55
CA VAL A 77 -3.73 2.30 -26.81
C VAL A 77 -4.00 1.27 -25.73
N GLY A 78 -2.98 0.50 -25.33
CA GLY A 78 -3.11 -0.46 -24.23
C GLY A 78 -3.50 0.22 -22.92
N CYS A 79 -2.87 1.34 -22.59
CA CYS A 79 -3.19 2.13 -21.39
C CYS A 79 -4.63 2.62 -21.40
N ALA A 80 -5.10 3.14 -22.54
CA ALA A 80 -6.50 3.55 -22.71
C ALA A 80 -7.47 2.38 -22.50
N ILE A 81 -7.17 1.20 -23.04
CA ILE A 81 -7.97 -0.02 -22.82
C ILE A 81 -8.02 -0.39 -21.34
N GLY A 82 -6.87 -0.38 -20.65
CA GLY A 82 -6.80 -0.70 -19.22
C GLY A 82 -7.53 0.31 -18.33
N LEU A 83 -7.58 1.58 -18.73
CA LEU A 83 -8.28 2.67 -18.03
C LEU A 83 -9.78 2.72 -18.31
N ALA A 84 -10.25 2.11 -19.40
CA ALA A 84 -11.65 2.18 -19.83
C ALA A 84 -12.66 1.79 -18.73
N PRO A 85 -12.45 0.72 -17.91
CA PRO A 85 -13.38 0.37 -16.84
C PRO A 85 -13.55 1.51 -15.81
N LEU A 86 -12.46 2.18 -15.44
CA LEU A 86 -12.50 3.30 -14.50
C LEU A 86 -13.23 4.50 -15.11
N ALA A 87 -12.95 4.83 -16.37
CA ALA A 87 -13.61 5.94 -17.06
C ALA A 87 -15.12 5.71 -17.17
N VAL A 88 -15.54 4.48 -17.47
CA VAL A 88 -16.96 4.08 -17.50
C VAL A 88 -17.58 4.19 -16.12
N GLN A 89 -16.93 3.66 -15.08
CA GLN A 89 -17.43 3.76 -13.70
C GLN A 89 -17.59 5.21 -13.26
N ASN A 90 -16.59 6.06 -13.52
CA ASN A 90 -16.65 7.48 -13.22
C ASN A 90 -17.81 8.16 -13.95
N ALA A 91 -17.98 7.89 -15.25
CA ALA A 91 -19.09 8.45 -16.03
C ALA A 91 -20.46 8.03 -15.48
N LEU A 92 -20.63 6.77 -15.08
CA LEU A 92 -21.88 6.26 -14.51
C LEU A 92 -22.22 6.85 -13.14
N VAL A 93 -21.22 7.04 -12.27
CA VAL A 93 -21.44 7.48 -10.89
C VAL A 93 -21.44 9.00 -10.75
N THR A 94 -20.59 9.70 -11.52
CA THR A 94 -20.38 11.15 -11.38
C THR A 94 -20.89 11.95 -12.57
N GLY A 95 -21.33 11.31 -13.66
CA GLY A 95 -21.68 11.96 -14.92
C GLY A 95 -20.47 12.41 -15.75
N SER A 96 -19.24 12.16 -15.31
CA SER A 96 -18.02 12.52 -16.03
C SER A 96 -16.94 11.44 -15.90
N PRO A 97 -16.30 10.99 -17.00
CA PRO A 97 -15.26 9.97 -16.95
C PRO A 97 -13.98 10.43 -16.21
N ALA A 98 -13.77 11.74 -16.09
CA ALA A 98 -12.58 12.33 -15.49
C ALA A 98 -12.74 12.65 -14.00
N VAL A 99 -13.95 12.55 -13.44
CA VAL A 99 -14.23 12.91 -12.04
C VAL A 99 -14.35 11.65 -11.20
N PHE A 100 -13.43 11.50 -10.24
CA PHE A 100 -13.49 10.41 -9.28
C PHE A 100 -14.67 10.60 -8.30
N PRO A 101 -15.39 9.52 -7.93
CA PRO A 101 -16.49 9.60 -6.97
C PRO A 101 -16.10 10.24 -5.64
N VAL A 102 -14.90 9.94 -5.13
CA VAL A 102 -14.41 10.52 -3.87
C VAL A 102 -14.20 12.03 -3.96
N SER A 103 -13.69 12.54 -5.08
CA SER A 103 -13.50 13.98 -5.29
C SER A 103 -14.84 14.71 -5.37
N ARG A 104 -15.86 14.07 -5.97
CA ARG A 104 -17.22 14.62 -6.01
C ARG A 104 -17.91 14.56 -4.65
N HIS A 105 -17.73 13.49 -3.88
CA HIS A 105 -18.29 13.36 -2.53
C HIS A 105 -17.69 14.35 -1.54
N LEU A 106 -16.42 14.70 -1.71
CA LEU A 106 -15.68 15.59 -0.82
C LEU A 106 -15.60 17.03 -1.35
N ASP A 107 -16.45 17.41 -2.31
CA ASP A 107 -16.52 18.75 -2.92
C ASP A 107 -15.15 19.32 -3.32
N GLY A 108 -14.28 18.47 -3.87
CA GLY A 108 -12.94 18.87 -4.32
C GLY A 108 -11.94 19.18 -3.20
N SER A 109 -12.27 18.93 -1.92
CA SER A 109 -11.31 19.03 -0.80
C SER A 109 -10.20 17.96 -0.87
N PHE A 110 -10.39 16.89 -1.65
CA PHE A 110 -9.32 15.96 -2.00
C PHE A 110 -8.41 16.58 -3.07
N ARG A 111 -7.33 17.24 -2.62
CA ARG A 111 -6.29 17.82 -3.50
C ARG A 111 -4.93 17.24 -3.16
N LEU A 112 -4.13 16.95 -4.19
CA LEU A 112 -2.72 16.64 -4.03
C LEU A 112 -1.96 17.96 -3.90
N GLY A 113 -0.97 18.02 -3.00
CA GLY A 113 -0.17 19.21 -2.74
C GLY A 113 -0.34 19.76 -1.33
N PHE A 114 0.01 21.03 -1.15
CA PHE A 114 0.03 21.70 0.15
C PHE A 114 -1.27 22.49 0.41
N GLY A 115 -1.66 22.59 1.67
CA GLY A 115 -2.83 23.35 2.13
C GLY A 115 -3.73 22.56 3.08
N SER A 116 -4.99 22.97 3.19
CA SER A 116 -6.00 22.25 3.97
C SER A 116 -6.31 20.90 3.31
N GLY A 117 -5.83 19.81 3.92
CA GLY A 117 -6.20 18.46 3.50
C GLY A 117 -7.61 18.08 3.96
N ILE A 118 -7.97 16.81 3.78
CA ILE A 118 -9.29 16.33 4.17
C ILE A 118 -9.42 16.32 5.70
N VAL A 119 -10.55 16.85 6.20
CA VAL A 119 -10.94 16.87 7.62
C VAL A 119 -9.87 17.54 8.50
N GLY A 120 -9.45 18.76 8.14
CA GLY A 120 -8.53 19.56 8.96
C GLY A 120 -7.09 19.04 9.02
N ASN A 121 -6.74 18.02 8.23
CA ASN A 121 -5.36 17.55 8.11
C ASN A 121 -4.56 18.46 7.18
N GLU A 122 -4.09 19.59 7.69
CA GLU A 122 -3.20 20.47 6.94
C GLU A 122 -1.93 19.73 6.50
N HIS A 123 -1.50 20.01 5.27
CA HIS A 123 -0.29 19.44 4.67
C HIS A 123 0.65 20.55 4.22
N TRP A 124 1.79 20.63 4.89
CA TRP A 124 2.82 21.64 4.66
C TRP A 124 4.13 20.97 4.22
N PRO A 125 5.08 21.69 3.58
CA PRO A 125 6.34 21.12 3.11
C PRO A 125 7.12 20.36 4.19
N GLU A 126 7.14 20.85 5.43
CA GLU A 126 7.76 20.18 6.57
C GLU A 126 7.11 18.84 6.88
N LYS A 127 5.78 18.75 6.79
CA LYS A 127 5.03 17.51 6.99
C LYS A 127 5.26 16.54 5.83
N ALA A 128 5.39 17.03 4.60
CA ALA A 128 5.78 16.21 3.46
C ALA A 128 7.15 15.55 3.65
N VAL A 129 8.14 16.31 4.12
CA VAL A 129 9.48 15.78 4.45
C VAL A 129 9.39 14.78 5.61
N ALA A 130 8.67 15.09 6.67
CA ALA A 130 8.47 14.19 7.80
C ALA A 130 7.79 12.87 7.37
N ASN A 131 6.74 12.95 6.54
CA ASN A 131 6.04 11.79 6.00
C ASN A 131 6.95 10.95 5.11
N PHE A 132 7.74 11.59 4.26
CA PHE A 132 8.71 10.92 3.39
C PHE A 132 9.74 10.15 4.22
N LEU A 133 10.41 10.82 5.16
CA LEU A 133 11.42 10.22 6.02
C LEU A 133 10.83 9.13 6.92
N GLY A 134 9.66 9.37 7.52
CA GLY A 134 8.96 8.41 8.35
C GLY A 134 8.54 7.16 7.58
N SER A 135 8.13 7.32 6.32
CA SER A 135 7.78 6.19 5.46
C SER A 135 9.01 5.36 5.12
N TYR A 136 10.12 5.99 4.71
CA TYR A 136 11.37 5.26 4.46
C TYR A 136 11.95 4.60 5.70
N ASN A 137 11.94 5.27 6.85
CA ASN A 137 12.34 4.67 8.11
C ASN A 137 11.49 3.43 8.45
N SER A 138 10.18 3.52 8.19
CA SER A 138 9.27 2.38 8.36
C SER A 138 9.55 1.27 7.34
N LEU A 139 9.88 1.59 6.08
CA LEU A 139 10.27 0.60 5.07
C LEU A 139 11.52 -0.16 5.51
N GLN A 140 12.53 0.57 6.01
CA GLN A 140 13.77 -0.01 6.52
C GLN A 140 13.51 -0.98 7.68
N LYS A 141 12.55 -0.64 8.55
CA LYS A 141 12.15 -1.45 9.70
C LYS A 141 11.36 -2.69 9.30
N TYR A 142 10.37 -2.54 8.42
CA TYR A 142 9.35 -3.57 8.21
C TYR A 142 9.52 -4.42 6.96
N LEU A 143 10.36 -4.03 5.98
CA LEU A 143 10.52 -4.79 4.72
C LEU A 143 11.03 -6.22 4.95
N PHE A 144 12.03 -6.39 5.83
CA PHE A 144 12.56 -7.70 6.21
C PHE A 144 12.53 -7.98 7.71
N THR A 145 12.18 -6.99 8.53
CA THR A 145 12.24 -7.07 10.01
C THR A 145 13.62 -7.45 10.56
N TRP A 146 14.68 -7.22 9.79
CA TRP A 146 16.05 -7.46 10.21
C TRP A 146 16.45 -6.54 11.38
N PRO A 147 17.42 -6.95 12.22
CA PRO A 147 17.98 -6.09 13.27
C PRO A 147 18.81 -4.91 12.70
N VAL A 148 19.02 -4.88 11.39
CA VAL A 148 19.70 -3.82 10.63
C VAL A 148 18.76 -3.25 9.58
N ALA A 149 19.03 -2.05 9.09
CA ALA A 149 18.23 -1.42 8.05
C ALA A 149 18.12 -2.30 6.79
N ALA A 150 16.89 -2.57 6.34
CA ALA A 150 16.60 -3.49 5.23
C ALA A 150 17.34 -3.17 3.92
N LEU A 151 17.56 -1.88 3.63
CA LEU A 151 18.23 -1.39 2.43
C LEU A 151 19.74 -1.19 2.64
N ALA A 152 20.30 -1.55 3.80
CA ALA A 152 21.74 -1.44 4.05
C ALA A 152 22.59 -2.15 2.97
N PRO A 153 22.26 -3.36 2.49
CA PRO A 153 23.01 -3.97 1.40
C PRO A 153 23.04 -3.11 0.13
N LEU A 154 21.89 -2.52 -0.23
CA LEU A 154 21.77 -1.64 -1.38
C LEU A 154 22.62 -0.38 -1.22
N MET A 155 22.61 0.24 -0.03
CA MET A 155 23.45 1.40 0.27
C MET A 155 24.94 1.05 0.10
N VAL A 156 25.40 -0.06 0.66
CA VAL A 156 26.80 -0.51 0.51
C VAL A 156 27.16 -0.73 -0.96
N ARG A 157 26.25 -1.35 -1.72
CA ARG A 157 26.46 -1.52 -3.18
C ARG A 157 26.55 -0.18 -3.90
N MET A 158 25.70 0.79 -3.58
CA MET A 158 25.74 2.10 -4.24
C MET A 158 27.00 2.90 -3.90
N THR A 159 27.60 2.68 -2.73
CA THR A 159 28.82 3.36 -2.30
C THR A 159 30.10 2.68 -2.82
N LEU A 160 30.15 1.34 -2.80
CA LEU A 160 31.38 0.58 -3.06
C LEU A 160 31.36 -0.21 -4.38
N GLY A 161 30.20 -0.29 -5.02
CA GLY A 161 29.99 -1.05 -6.25
C GLY A 161 30.09 -0.20 -7.51
N PRO A 162 30.00 -0.86 -8.68
CA PRO A 162 29.84 -0.14 -9.94
C PRO A 162 28.50 0.61 -9.97
N ALA A 163 28.40 1.57 -10.89
CA ALA A 163 27.14 2.25 -11.18
C ALA A 163 26.01 1.23 -11.45
N LEU A 164 24.79 1.60 -11.03
CA LEU A 164 23.61 0.78 -11.25
C LEU A 164 23.40 0.55 -12.75
N ALA A 165 23.06 -0.68 -13.13
CA ALA A 165 22.64 -0.99 -14.48
C ALA A 165 21.37 -0.22 -14.83
N ALA A 166 21.11 0.02 -16.12
CA ALA A 166 19.96 0.82 -16.57
C ALA A 166 18.61 0.34 -16.00
N TRP A 167 18.42 -0.98 -15.85
CA TRP A 167 17.19 -1.53 -15.27
C TRP A 167 17.10 -1.32 -13.76
N GLU A 168 18.24 -1.36 -13.04
CA GLU A 168 18.31 -1.11 -11.60
C GLU A 168 18.05 0.36 -11.31
N LEU A 169 18.62 1.25 -12.12
CA LEU A 169 18.35 2.68 -12.06
C LEU A 169 16.86 2.96 -12.32
N LEU A 170 16.28 2.34 -13.36
CA LEU A 170 14.86 2.50 -13.65
C LEU A 170 13.97 1.99 -12.50
N ALA A 171 14.27 0.82 -11.93
CA ALA A 171 13.56 0.28 -10.78
C ALA A 171 13.69 1.20 -9.55
N PHE A 172 14.90 1.68 -9.27
CA PHE A 172 15.15 2.64 -8.19
C PHE A 172 14.37 3.94 -8.41
N SER A 173 14.38 4.47 -9.63
CA SER A 173 13.61 5.67 -9.99
C SER A 173 12.11 5.44 -9.85
N CYS A 174 11.56 4.29 -10.24
CA CYS A 174 10.14 3.97 -10.05
C CYS A 174 9.76 3.96 -8.56
N ALA A 175 10.63 3.38 -7.72
CA ALA A 175 10.41 3.35 -6.29
C ALA A 175 10.54 4.74 -5.63
N GLY A 176 11.55 5.52 -6.04
CA GLY A 176 11.73 6.89 -5.56
C GLY A 176 10.65 7.85 -6.05
N GLY A 177 10.21 7.72 -7.31
CA GLY A 177 9.14 8.53 -7.91
C GLY A 177 7.81 8.35 -7.17
N LEU A 178 7.51 7.12 -6.75
CA LEU A 178 6.35 6.86 -5.90
C LEU A 178 6.45 7.59 -4.57
N SER A 179 7.58 7.46 -3.89
CA SER A 179 7.77 8.06 -2.57
C SER A 179 7.73 9.59 -2.63
N LEU A 180 8.29 10.18 -3.68
CA LEU A 180 8.22 11.62 -3.93
C LEU A 180 6.77 12.06 -4.11
N LEU A 181 5.99 11.34 -4.93
CA LEU A 181 4.61 11.68 -5.20
C LEU A 181 3.71 11.58 -3.95
N TYR A 182 3.93 10.54 -3.13
CA TYR A 182 3.25 10.42 -1.83
C TYR A 182 3.72 11.44 -0.80
N GLY A 183 4.88 12.09 -0.99
CA GLY A 183 5.27 13.27 -0.22
C GLY A 183 4.26 14.42 -0.36
N PHE A 184 3.56 14.52 -1.50
CA PHE A 184 2.51 15.52 -1.72
C PHE A 184 1.12 15.04 -1.27
N HIS A 185 1.01 13.84 -0.73
CA HIS A 185 -0.24 13.32 -0.21
C HIS A 185 -0.41 13.73 1.26
N TYR A 186 -1.57 14.31 1.59
CA TYR A 186 -1.87 14.86 2.90
C TYR A 186 -1.88 13.83 4.05
N TYR A 187 -1.99 12.54 3.71
CA TYR A 187 -2.11 11.44 4.68
C TYR A 187 -0.89 10.52 4.63
N GLN A 188 -0.31 10.24 5.79
CA GLN A 188 0.67 9.17 5.96
C GLN A 188 0.02 7.99 6.65
N ASP A 189 -0.07 6.86 5.94
CA ASP A 189 -0.63 5.63 6.48
C ASP A 189 0.48 4.62 6.80
N LEU A 190 0.73 4.42 8.09
CA LEU A 190 1.67 3.41 8.60
C LEU A 190 0.95 2.11 9.04
N CYS A 191 -0.27 1.88 8.55
CA CYS A 191 -1.02 0.68 8.84
C CYS A 191 -0.33 -0.57 8.25
N PHE A 192 0.19 -1.43 9.13
CA PHE A 192 0.97 -2.64 8.89
C PHE A 192 2.32 -2.35 8.24
N GLY A 193 2.85 -1.16 8.51
CA GLY A 193 4.01 -0.59 7.84
C GLY A 193 3.60 0.50 6.84
N PRO A 194 4.54 1.01 6.04
CA PRO A 194 4.28 2.17 5.18
C PRO A 194 3.48 1.76 3.93
N ARG A 195 2.16 1.71 4.10
CA ARG A 195 1.16 1.14 3.18
C ARG A 195 1.29 1.61 1.74
N TYR A 196 1.67 2.87 1.54
CA TYR A 196 1.79 3.46 0.21
C TYR A 196 3.05 3.02 -0.53
N ILE A 197 4.21 3.09 0.12
CA ILE A 197 5.48 2.70 -0.51
C ILE A 197 5.68 1.18 -0.52
N TYR A 198 4.90 0.39 0.21
CA TYR A 198 4.87 -1.06 0.07
C TYR A 198 4.47 -1.55 -1.32
N GLU A 199 3.80 -0.73 -2.12
CA GLU A 199 3.58 -1.03 -3.54
C GLU A 199 4.88 -1.09 -4.35
N THR A 200 5.99 -0.59 -3.80
CA THR A 200 7.34 -0.71 -4.38
C THR A 200 8.16 -1.85 -3.76
N ALA A 201 7.59 -2.64 -2.83
CA ALA A 201 8.32 -3.70 -2.13
C ALA A 201 9.01 -4.66 -3.11
N GLY A 202 8.33 -5.09 -4.18
CA GLY A 202 8.94 -5.97 -5.19
C GLY A 202 10.21 -5.39 -5.84
N LEU A 203 10.26 -4.07 -6.04
CA LEU A 203 11.44 -3.39 -6.58
C LEU A 203 12.57 -3.36 -5.56
N TRP A 204 12.26 -3.00 -4.31
CA TRP A 204 13.23 -3.02 -3.22
C TRP A 204 13.79 -4.42 -2.97
N LEU A 205 12.95 -5.45 -3.02
CA LEU A 205 13.36 -6.85 -2.91
C LEU A 205 14.37 -7.22 -4.00
N ALA A 206 14.08 -6.89 -5.27
CA ALA A 206 14.96 -7.18 -6.39
C ALA A 206 16.30 -6.43 -6.31
N LEU A 207 16.26 -5.14 -5.96
CA LEU A 207 17.46 -4.31 -5.79
C LEU A 207 18.33 -4.80 -4.62
N THR A 208 17.70 -5.12 -3.49
CA THR A 208 18.42 -5.65 -2.31
C THR A 208 18.99 -7.03 -2.59
N ALA A 209 18.27 -7.92 -3.28
CA ALA A 209 18.80 -9.22 -3.68
C ALA A 209 20.05 -9.08 -4.58
N GLY A 210 20.00 -8.18 -5.57
CA GLY A 210 21.16 -7.85 -6.41
C GLY A 210 22.33 -7.27 -5.61
N ALA A 211 22.05 -6.51 -4.55
CA ALA A 211 23.05 -5.98 -3.65
C ALA A 211 23.68 -7.06 -2.74
N CYS A 212 22.89 -7.99 -2.23
CA CYS A 212 23.40 -9.14 -1.46
C CYS A 212 24.31 -10.03 -2.32
N LEU A 213 23.99 -10.24 -3.59
CA LEU A 213 24.87 -10.97 -4.52
C LEU A 213 26.19 -10.24 -4.78
N PHE A 214 26.16 -8.90 -4.86
CA PHE A 214 27.37 -8.09 -4.94
C PHE A 214 28.24 -8.27 -3.69
N LEU A 215 27.64 -8.18 -2.49
CA LEU A 215 28.36 -8.39 -1.23
C LEU A 215 28.96 -9.80 -1.15
N ALA A 216 28.20 -10.83 -1.54
CA ALA A 216 28.69 -12.21 -1.54
C ALA A 216 29.93 -12.37 -2.42
N ARG A 217 29.98 -11.71 -3.58
CA ARG A 217 31.16 -11.70 -4.45
C ARG A 217 32.34 -10.96 -3.83
N ARG A 218 32.11 -9.83 -3.14
CA ARG A 218 33.17 -9.06 -2.48
C ARG A 218 33.77 -9.81 -1.29
N VAL A 219 32.92 -10.43 -0.47
CA VAL A 219 33.35 -11.31 0.63
C VAL A 219 34.10 -12.51 0.07
N GLY A 220 33.56 -13.15 -0.97
CA GLY A 220 34.22 -14.30 -1.60
C GLY A 220 35.59 -13.96 -2.18
N ALA A 221 35.74 -12.80 -2.82
CA ALA A 221 37.04 -12.32 -3.30
C ALA A 221 38.04 -12.10 -2.15
N ALA A 222 37.58 -11.61 -1.00
CA ALA A 222 38.43 -11.45 0.19
C ALA A 222 38.81 -12.79 0.84
N LEU A 223 37.94 -13.80 0.74
CA LEU A 223 38.16 -15.15 1.28
C LEU A 223 38.83 -16.11 0.28
N GLY A 224 39.06 -15.69 -0.97
CA GLY A 224 39.60 -16.53 -2.05
C GLY A 224 38.60 -17.52 -2.66
N ASP A 225 37.32 -17.52 -2.25
CA ASP A 225 36.27 -18.39 -2.78
C ASP A 225 34.89 -17.72 -2.79
N VAL A 226 34.29 -17.61 -3.98
CA VAL A 226 32.95 -17.06 -4.20
C VAL A 226 31.85 -17.90 -3.55
N ALA A 227 32.00 -19.22 -3.48
CA ALA A 227 31.04 -20.09 -2.81
C ALA A 227 31.02 -19.83 -1.31
N CYS A 228 32.20 -19.75 -0.68
CA CYS A 228 32.35 -19.33 0.71
C CYS A 228 31.70 -17.95 0.97
N GLY A 229 31.96 -16.96 0.11
CA GLY A 229 31.34 -15.63 0.23
C GLY A 229 29.80 -15.64 0.15
N ARG A 230 29.22 -16.49 -0.72
CA ARG A 230 27.77 -16.72 -0.77
C ARG A 230 27.25 -17.37 0.52
N GLY A 231 27.97 -18.36 1.04
CA GLY A 231 27.64 -19.03 2.30
C GLY A 231 27.60 -18.04 3.47
N VAL A 232 28.63 -17.21 3.61
CA VAL A 232 28.71 -16.18 4.67
C VAL A 232 27.54 -15.21 4.59
N VAL A 233 27.26 -14.65 3.41
CA VAL A 233 26.13 -13.71 3.25
C VAL A 233 24.80 -14.42 3.50
N ALA A 234 24.60 -15.63 3.01
CA ALA A 234 23.37 -16.40 3.26
C ALA A 234 23.17 -16.69 4.75
N LEU A 235 24.22 -17.07 5.48
CA LEU A 235 24.19 -17.27 6.93
C LEU A 235 23.86 -15.98 7.68
N ALA A 236 24.43 -14.85 7.28
CA ALA A 236 24.11 -13.55 7.87
C ALA A 236 22.64 -13.18 7.65
N LEU A 237 22.11 -13.35 6.42
CA LEU A 237 20.71 -13.08 6.09
C LEU A 237 19.76 -14.02 6.86
N ALA A 238 20.12 -15.30 6.99
CA ALA A 238 19.36 -16.26 7.79
C ALA A 238 19.36 -15.83 9.27
N GLY A 239 20.52 -15.47 9.81
CA GLY A 239 20.65 -14.96 11.18
C GLY A 239 19.82 -13.70 11.42
N PHE A 240 19.85 -12.72 10.51
CA PHE A 240 19.03 -11.52 10.58
C PHE A 240 17.53 -11.81 10.52
N THR A 241 17.12 -12.76 9.69
CA THR A 241 15.72 -13.17 9.56
C THR A 241 15.24 -13.90 10.81
N LEU A 242 16.04 -14.81 11.35
CA LEU A 242 15.74 -15.53 12.59
C LEU A 242 15.69 -14.58 13.79
N ALA A 243 16.66 -13.68 13.93
CA ALA A 243 16.65 -12.64 14.96
C ALA A 243 15.42 -11.74 14.81
N GLY A 244 15.12 -11.31 13.58
CA GLY A 244 13.94 -10.51 13.28
C GLY A 244 12.64 -11.17 13.73
N GLY A 245 12.45 -12.44 13.34
CA GLY A 245 11.30 -13.25 13.74
C GLY A 245 11.22 -13.44 15.25
N ALA A 246 12.33 -13.76 15.92
CA ALA A 246 12.36 -14.01 17.36
C ALA A 246 12.11 -12.75 18.20
N PHE A 247 12.65 -11.60 17.81
CA PHE A 247 12.57 -10.36 18.60
C PHE A 247 11.36 -9.49 18.23
N TYR A 248 11.03 -9.36 16.94
CA TYR A 248 9.92 -8.52 16.49
C TYR A 248 8.62 -9.30 16.36
N GLY A 249 8.67 -10.57 15.95
CA GLY A 249 7.47 -11.41 15.74
C GLY A 249 6.51 -11.40 16.93
N PRO A 250 6.93 -11.80 18.15
CA PRO A 250 6.06 -11.82 19.32
C PRO A 250 5.49 -10.45 19.73
N ARG A 251 6.18 -9.36 19.39
CA ARG A 251 5.70 -7.99 19.65
C ARG A 251 4.69 -7.54 18.62
N LEU A 252 4.93 -7.87 17.34
CA LEU A 252 3.99 -7.59 16.25
C LEU A 252 2.71 -8.40 16.41
N VAL A 253 2.82 -9.69 16.76
CA VAL A 253 1.65 -10.54 17.01
C VAL A 253 0.79 -9.95 18.12
N ARG A 254 1.37 -9.62 19.29
CA ARG A 254 0.64 -8.98 20.38
C ARG A 254 0.04 -7.63 19.99
N GLY A 255 0.83 -6.77 19.35
CA GLY A 255 0.35 -5.47 18.90
C GLY A 255 -0.79 -5.56 17.87
N PHE A 256 -0.79 -6.62 17.05
CA PHE A 256 -1.85 -6.84 16.05
C PHE A 256 -3.05 -7.61 16.61
N SER A 257 -2.88 -8.41 17.67
CA SER A 257 -3.98 -9.17 18.30
C SER A 257 -4.76 -8.36 19.32
N ASP A 258 -4.10 -7.48 20.06
CA ASP A 258 -4.67 -6.91 21.28
C ASP A 258 -5.42 -5.60 21.01
N ASP A 259 -4.77 -4.66 20.33
CA ASP A 259 -5.34 -3.36 19.95
C ASP A 259 -4.56 -2.79 18.78
N TYR A 260 -5.09 -3.01 17.58
CA TYR A 260 -4.48 -2.51 16.37
C TYR A 260 -5.32 -1.38 15.79
N TRP A 261 -4.82 -0.14 15.91
CA TRP A 261 -5.51 1.06 15.40
C TRP A 261 -6.91 1.27 16.03
N GLY A 262 -7.08 0.93 17.32
CA GLY A 262 -8.38 0.99 17.99
C GLY A 262 -9.33 -0.11 17.55
N VAL A 263 -8.80 -1.17 16.94
CA VAL A 263 -9.53 -2.40 16.59
C VAL A 263 -8.95 -3.53 17.43
N GLY A 264 -9.76 -4.05 18.33
CA GLY A 264 -9.40 -5.16 19.21
C GLY A 264 -10.56 -6.13 19.42
N PRO A 265 -10.28 -7.32 19.97
CA PRO A 265 -11.29 -8.37 20.13
C PRO A 265 -12.24 -8.11 21.29
N ALA A 266 -11.94 -7.15 22.18
CA ALA A 266 -12.65 -6.95 23.44
C ALA A 266 -14.16 -6.73 23.28
N LEU A 267 -14.57 -5.91 22.31
CA LEU A 267 -16.00 -5.67 22.03
C LEU A 267 -16.69 -6.94 21.51
N VAL A 268 -16.06 -7.61 20.54
CA VAL A 268 -16.62 -8.83 19.93
C VAL A 268 -16.75 -9.92 20.99
N ASN A 269 -15.69 -10.15 21.77
CA ASN A 269 -15.68 -11.11 22.87
C ASN A 269 -16.73 -10.79 23.93
N ALA A 270 -16.97 -9.51 24.27
CA ALA A 270 -17.99 -9.12 25.23
C ALA A 270 -19.41 -9.42 24.71
N VAL A 271 -19.65 -9.18 23.42
CA VAL A 271 -20.94 -9.49 22.77
C VAL A 271 -21.14 -11.01 22.65
N GLU A 272 -20.12 -11.76 22.24
CA GLU A 272 -20.15 -13.22 22.13
C GLU A 272 -20.31 -13.89 23.50
N ALA A 273 -19.59 -13.44 24.54
CA ALA A 273 -19.73 -13.96 25.89
C ALA A 273 -21.12 -13.72 26.48
N ARG A 274 -21.80 -12.65 26.03
CA ARG A 274 -23.19 -12.39 26.40
C ARG A 274 -24.18 -13.17 25.54
N SER A 275 -23.75 -13.71 24.38
CA SER A 275 -24.51 -14.46 23.36
C SER A 275 -25.99 -14.13 23.44
N PRO A 276 -26.43 -12.99 22.87
CA PRO A 276 -27.81 -12.58 23.06
C PRO A 276 -28.72 -13.62 22.40
N ASP A 277 -29.48 -14.35 23.23
CA ASP A 277 -30.50 -15.34 22.82
C ASP A 277 -31.60 -14.73 21.94
N SER A 278 -31.56 -13.41 21.74
CA SER A 278 -32.52 -12.62 20.98
C SER A 278 -31.79 -11.58 20.14
N PRO A 279 -32.34 -11.17 18.99
CA PRO A 279 -31.76 -10.10 18.18
C PRO A 279 -31.47 -8.84 19.01
N ALA A 280 -30.28 -8.27 18.85
CA ALA A 280 -29.79 -7.18 19.68
C ALA A 280 -29.26 -6.00 18.86
N VAL A 281 -29.33 -4.82 19.46
CA VAL A 281 -28.65 -3.61 19.02
C VAL A 281 -27.62 -3.24 20.08
N ILE A 282 -26.35 -3.19 19.70
CA ILE A 282 -25.24 -2.80 20.57
C ILE A 282 -24.90 -1.34 20.28
N VAL A 283 -25.24 -0.45 21.21
CA VAL A 283 -24.91 0.97 21.16
C VAL A 283 -23.49 1.14 21.68
N VAL A 284 -22.61 1.74 20.88
CA VAL A 284 -21.19 1.91 21.20
C VAL A 284 -20.79 3.39 21.13
N GLY A 285 -19.86 3.81 21.98
CA GLY A 285 -19.23 5.12 21.88
C GLY A 285 -18.28 5.23 20.68
N THR A 286 -17.79 6.45 20.41
CA THR A 286 -16.86 6.72 19.31
C THR A 286 -15.54 5.95 19.47
N GLU A 287 -15.13 5.68 20.70
CA GLU A 287 -13.92 4.94 21.05
C GLU A 287 -13.98 3.45 20.69
N LEU A 288 -15.19 2.86 20.63
CA LEU A 288 -15.40 1.46 20.25
C LEU A 288 -15.91 1.31 18.81
N TRP A 289 -16.18 2.42 18.12
CA TRP A 289 -16.77 2.39 16.78
C TRP A 289 -15.88 1.68 15.75
N ASN A 290 -14.55 1.85 15.85
CA ASN A 290 -13.61 1.15 14.98
C ASN A 290 -13.65 -0.38 15.14
N CYS A 291 -14.00 -0.88 16.33
CA CYS A 291 -14.23 -2.31 16.56
C CYS A 291 -15.60 -2.77 16.05
N ALA A 292 -16.62 -1.92 16.16
CA ALA A 292 -18.01 -2.24 15.84
C ALA A 292 -18.31 -2.19 14.33
N PHE A 293 -17.80 -1.17 13.64
CA PHE A 293 -18.10 -0.91 12.24
C PHE A 293 -17.75 -2.08 11.30
N PRO A 294 -16.58 -2.75 11.41
CA PRO A 294 -16.26 -3.90 10.57
C PRO A 294 -17.19 -5.11 10.78
N GLN A 295 -17.84 -5.20 11.94
CA GLN A 295 -18.79 -6.28 12.26
C GLN A 295 -20.19 -6.00 11.73
N GLN A 296 -20.44 -4.81 11.19
CA GLN A 296 -21.76 -4.40 10.76
C GLN A 296 -22.16 -5.12 9.44
N PRO A 297 -23.29 -5.85 9.43
CA PRO A 297 -23.80 -6.40 8.18
C PRO A 297 -24.27 -5.27 7.26
N VAL A 298 -23.97 -5.37 5.96
CA VAL A 298 -24.34 -4.35 4.95
C VAL A 298 -25.86 -4.10 4.93
N ARG A 299 -26.67 -5.13 5.18
CA ARG A 299 -28.14 -5.08 5.15
C ARG A 299 -28.78 -4.85 6.53
N LEU A 300 -28.00 -4.77 7.60
CA LEU A 300 -28.52 -4.58 8.98
C LEU A 300 -29.52 -5.67 9.42
N ASP A 301 -29.46 -6.85 8.81
CA ASP A 301 -30.38 -7.98 9.01
C ASP A 301 -29.83 -9.07 9.94
N ALA A 302 -28.56 -9.00 10.34
CA ALA A 302 -27.97 -9.97 11.26
C ALA A 302 -28.60 -9.91 12.67
N PRO A 303 -28.49 -10.97 13.48
CA PRO A 303 -28.98 -11.00 14.86
C PRO A 303 -28.40 -9.89 15.74
N VAL A 304 -27.15 -9.50 15.51
CA VAL A 304 -26.50 -8.39 16.21
C VAL A 304 -26.24 -7.27 15.20
N VAL A 305 -26.65 -6.06 15.56
CA VAL A 305 -26.37 -4.83 14.81
C VAL A 305 -25.72 -3.82 15.76
N TYR A 306 -24.73 -3.10 15.27
CA TYR A 306 -24.05 -2.07 16.05
C TYR A 306 -24.58 -0.68 15.69
N ALA A 307 -24.64 0.22 16.66
CA ALA A 307 -25.06 1.60 16.46
C ALA A 307 -24.12 2.53 17.22
N LEU A 308 -23.72 3.62 16.57
CA LEU A 308 -22.99 4.69 17.26
C LEU A 308 -23.95 5.39 18.24
N GLU A 309 -23.47 5.69 19.44
CA GLU A 309 -24.25 6.40 20.44
C GLU A 309 -24.75 7.74 19.90
N GLN A 310 -26.06 7.97 20.04
CA GLN A 310 -26.73 9.17 19.57
C GLN A 310 -27.45 9.87 20.74
N PRO A 311 -27.65 11.20 20.67
CA PRO A 311 -28.37 11.95 21.69
C PRO A 311 -29.82 11.47 21.93
N ASP A 312 -30.51 10.96 20.91
CA ASP A 312 -31.87 10.41 21.03
C ASP A 312 -31.93 8.94 20.59
N ILE A 313 -31.92 8.03 21.57
CA ILE A 313 -32.02 6.60 21.35
C ILE A 313 -33.42 6.13 20.93
N ARG A 314 -34.47 6.96 21.09
CA ARG A 314 -35.85 6.55 20.79
C ARG A 314 -36.05 6.28 19.30
N ALA A 315 -35.41 7.08 18.44
CA ALA A 315 -35.43 6.85 17.00
C ALA A 315 -34.80 5.49 16.64
N LEU A 316 -33.70 5.14 17.30
CA LEU A 316 -33.02 3.85 17.11
C LEU A 316 -33.91 2.68 17.57
N ARG A 317 -34.58 2.82 18.73
CA ARG A 317 -35.55 1.82 19.23
C ARG A 317 -36.76 1.67 18.31
N ALA A 318 -37.23 2.76 17.73
CA ALA A 318 -38.34 2.74 16.79
C ALA A 318 -37.95 2.08 15.44
N ALA A 319 -36.71 2.23 14.99
CA ALA A 319 -36.20 1.62 13.76
C ALA A 319 -35.93 0.10 13.92
N PHE A 320 -35.50 -0.32 15.11
CA PHE A 320 -35.14 -1.71 15.41
C PHE A 320 -36.09 -2.33 16.44
N GLN A 321 -37.39 -2.30 16.15
CA GLN A 321 -38.40 -2.89 17.03
C GLN A 321 -38.17 -4.40 17.20
N GLY A 322 -38.43 -4.90 18.41
CA GLY A 322 -38.25 -6.31 18.75
C GLY A 322 -36.81 -6.72 19.08
N ARG A 323 -35.85 -5.79 19.03
CA ARG A 323 -34.46 -6.04 19.43
C ARG A 323 -34.17 -5.59 20.86
N ILE A 324 -33.29 -6.31 21.55
CA ILE A 324 -32.77 -5.92 22.87
C ILE A 324 -31.65 -4.91 22.69
N PHE A 325 -31.66 -3.84 23.47
CA PHE A 325 -30.63 -2.80 23.42
C PHE A 325 -29.61 -3.01 24.52
N TRP A 326 -28.34 -2.96 24.15
CA TRP A 326 -27.20 -2.96 25.06
C TRP A 326 -26.34 -1.74 24.77
N ARG A 327 -25.70 -1.19 25.80
CA ARG A 327 -24.65 -0.18 25.70
C ARG A 327 -23.32 -0.83 25.99
N ALA A 328 -22.37 -0.71 25.07
CA ALA A 328 -20.99 -1.07 25.31
C ALA A 328 -20.22 0.12 25.89
N ARG A 329 -19.48 -0.10 26.98
CA ARG A 329 -18.56 0.89 27.55
C ARG A 329 -17.15 0.34 27.56
N SER A 330 -16.20 1.15 27.12
CA SER A 330 -14.77 0.88 27.27
C SER A 330 -14.33 1.16 28.71
N LEU A 331 -13.68 0.19 29.34
CA LEU A 331 -13.15 0.26 30.69
C LEU A 331 -11.61 0.35 30.67
N PRO A 332 -10.97 0.83 31.76
CA PRO A 332 -9.53 0.80 31.90
C PRO A 332 -8.96 -0.61 31.66
N GLY A 333 -7.84 -0.66 30.93
CA GLY A 333 -7.18 -1.91 30.55
C GLY A 333 -7.77 -2.61 29.33
N GLY A 334 -8.54 -1.91 28.48
CA GLY A 334 -9.04 -2.44 27.21
C GLY A 334 -10.19 -3.44 27.35
N ARG A 335 -10.85 -3.48 28.51
CA ARG A 335 -12.02 -4.33 28.74
C ARG A 335 -13.28 -3.62 28.25
N VAL A 336 -14.26 -4.39 27.78
CA VAL A 336 -15.56 -3.87 27.38
C VAL A 336 -16.64 -4.51 28.23
N GLU A 337 -17.55 -3.68 28.75
CA GLU A 337 -18.72 -4.12 29.51
C GLU A 337 -20.00 -3.77 28.73
N LEU A 338 -20.99 -4.67 28.80
CA LEU A 338 -22.31 -4.48 28.20
C LEU A 338 -23.36 -4.25 29.28
N GLU A 339 -23.97 -3.07 29.25
CA GLU A 339 -25.08 -2.67 30.12
C GLU A 339 -26.39 -2.73 29.32
N ARG A 340 -27.44 -3.34 29.85
CA ARG A 340 -28.74 -3.38 29.16
C ARG A 340 -29.43 -2.03 29.25
N LEU A 341 -29.98 -1.54 28.13
CA LEU A 341 -30.67 -0.25 28.03
C LEU A 341 -32.18 -0.34 28.10
#